data_AF-A0A2N2MTQ8-F1
#
_entry.id   AF-A0A2N2MTQ8-F1
#
_cell.length_a   1.000
_cell.length_b   1.000
_cell.length_c   1.000
_cell.angle_alpha   90.00
_cell.angle_beta   90.00
_cell.angle_gamma   90.00
#
_symmetry.space_group_name_H-M   'P 1'
#
loop_
_entity.id
_entity.type
_entity.pdbx_description
1 polymer ?
#
loop_
_entity_poly.entity_id
_entity_poly.type
_entity_poly.pdbx_seq_one_letter_code
_entity_poly.pdbx_strand_id
1 'polypeptide(L)'
;MFLALATTVDQGVQMINMPVKLITGQIATDQARIVSVKGIYDIFSQMQKTNNEQEAKNQSNQFLYTFWFMGTISIALGFTNLLPIPALDGGRILFLLPELIFKKKVNQVIEARIHSISFALLISLMAVLVICDFINPVA
;
A
#
# COMPACT_ATOMS: atom_id res chain seq x y z
N MET A 1 -4.96 -20.22 -14.21
CA MET A 1 -3.78 -20.04 -13.32
C MET A 1 -2.71 -19.16 -13.96
N PHE A 2 -2.21 -19.50 -15.16
CA PHE A 2 -1.17 -18.70 -15.83
C PHE A 2 -1.59 -17.23 -16.09
N LEU A 3 -2.83 -17.00 -16.54
CA LEU A 3 -3.35 -15.64 -16.78
C LEU A 3 -3.40 -14.80 -15.49
N ALA A 4 -3.81 -15.41 -14.38
CA ALA A 4 -3.88 -14.73 -13.07
C ALA A 4 -2.48 -14.34 -12.56
N LEU A 5 -1.49 -15.21 -12.76
CA LEU A 5 -0.11 -14.92 -12.39
C LEU A 5 0.45 -13.75 -13.24
N ALA A 6 0.19 -13.76 -14.54
CA ALA A 6 0.57 -12.67 -15.43
C ALA A 6 -0.07 -11.34 -15.01
N THR A 7 -1.36 -11.31 -14.66
CA THR A 7 -2.03 -10.09 -14.19
C THR A 7 -1.47 -9.57 -12.88
N THR A 8 -1.08 -10.45 -11.95
CA THR A 8 -0.46 -10.07 -10.67
C THR A 8 0.92 -9.45 -10.89
N VAL A 9 1.72 -10.05 -11.79
CA VAL A 9 3.03 -9.52 -12.17
C VAL A 9 2.89 -8.13 -12.80
N ASP A 10 1.93 -7.99 -13.72
CA ASP A 10 1.70 -6.72 -14.41
C ASP A 10 1.26 -5.61 -13.45
N GLN A 11 0.40 -5.94 -12.46
CA GLN A 11 0.04 -5.04 -11.36
C GLN A 11 1.26 -4.59 -10.54
N GLY A 12 2.14 -5.53 -10.19
CA GLY A 12 3.38 -5.23 -9.48
C GLY A 12 4.30 -4.29 -10.27
N VAL A 13 4.46 -4.53 -11.58
CA VAL A 13 5.24 -3.68 -12.47
C VAL A 13 4.62 -2.28 -12.60
N GLN A 14 3.30 -2.18 -12.70
CA GLN A 14 2.61 -0.90 -12.74
C GLN A 14 2.84 -0.09 -11.46
N MET A 15 2.83 -0.73 -10.30
CA MET A 15 3.10 -0.10 -9.02
C MET A 15 4.51 0.53 -8.97
N ILE A 16 5.52 -0.14 -9.53
CA ILE A 16 6.90 0.37 -9.61
C ILE A 16 7.00 1.56 -10.57
N ASN A 17 6.21 1.56 -11.65
CA ASN A 17 6.21 2.63 -12.64
C ASN A 17 5.40 3.86 -12.22
N MET A 18 4.54 3.76 -11.18
CA MET A 18 3.72 4.88 -10.71
C MET A 18 4.54 6.09 -10.25
N PRO A 19 5.57 5.96 -9.39
CA PRO A 19 6.43 7.08 -9.03
C PRO A 19 7.07 7.76 -10.25
N VAL A 20 7.51 6.96 -11.23
CA VAL A 20 8.11 7.48 -12.47
C VAL A 20 7.08 8.30 -13.25
N LYS A 21 5.85 7.80 -13.40
CA LYS A 21 4.74 8.50 -14.09
C LYS A 21 4.29 9.78 -13.38
N LEU A 22 4.40 9.83 -12.05
CA LEU A 22 4.13 11.02 -11.26
C LEU A 22 5.20 12.09 -11.44
N ILE A 23 6.47 11.68 -11.44
CA ILE A 23 7.60 12.59 -11.66
C ILE A 23 7.61 13.13 -13.10
N THR A 24 7.21 12.31 -14.07
CA THR A 24 7.11 12.74 -15.49
C THR A 24 5.87 13.57 -15.79
N GLY A 25 5.00 13.85 -14.81
CA GLY A 25 3.81 14.68 -14.97
C GLY A 25 2.68 14.04 -15.79
N GLN A 26 2.75 12.73 -16.03
CA GLN A 26 1.71 11.99 -16.78
C GLN A 26 0.48 11.68 -15.93
N ILE A 27 0.56 11.85 -14.61
CA ILE A 27 -0.53 11.65 -13.66
C ILE A 27 -0.68 12.93 -12.84
N ALA A 28 -1.89 13.50 -12.82
CA ALA A 28 -2.20 14.68 -12.02
C ALA A 28 -2.07 14.36 -10.51
N THR A 29 -1.54 15.31 -9.74
CA THR A 29 -1.20 15.12 -8.32
C THR A 29 -2.43 14.85 -7.43
N ASP A 30 -3.64 15.10 -7.95
CA ASP A 30 -4.93 14.82 -7.32
C ASP A 30 -5.25 13.30 -7.24
N GLN A 31 -4.88 12.52 -8.27
CA GLN A 31 -5.10 11.07 -8.35
C GLN A 31 -4.04 10.25 -7.61
N ALA A 32 -2.94 10.89 -7.22
CA ALA A 32 -1.81 10.26 -6.53
C ALA A 32 -1.90 10.36 -5.01
N ARG A 33 -3.07 10.75 -4.48
CA ARG A 33 -3.28 10.92 -3.04
C ARG A 33 -3.06 9.59 -2.33
N ILE A 34 -2.25 9.65 -1.27
CA ILE A 34 -2.07 8.53 -0.36
C ILE A 34 -3.40 8.29 0.35
N VAL A 35 -3.92 7.07 0.24
CA VAL A 35 -5.24 6.70 0.73
C VAL A 35 -5.11 6.13 2.15
N SER A 36 -5.91 6.63 3.10
CA SER A 36 -5.99 6.03 4.44
C SER A 36 -6.93 4.82 4.46
N VAL A 37 -7.09 4.18 5.63
CA VAL A 37 -8.06 3.08 5.80
C VAL A 37 -9.49 3.50 5.41
N LYS A 38 -9.89 4.76 5.67
CA LYS A 38 -11.21 5.28 5.26
C LYS A 38 -11.33 5.36 3.75
N GLY A 39 -10.34 5.91 3.05
CA GLY A 39 -10.39 5.97 1.59
C GLY A 39 -10.39 4.59 0.92
N ILE A 40 -9.69 3.60 1.50
CA ILE A 40 -9.77 2.20 1.05
C ILE A 40 -11.21 1.66 1.19
N TYR A 41 -11.89 1.99 2.30
CA TYR A 41 -13.30 1.65 2.49
C TYR A 41 -14.22 2.37 1.51
N ASP A 42 -13.99 3.65 1.24
CA ASP A 42 -14.78 4.44 0.29
C ASP A 42 -14.68 3.84 -1.13
N ILE A 43 -13.47 3.50 -1.58
CA ILE A 43 -13.21 2.80 -2.85
C ILE A 43 -13.92 1.45 -2.90
N PHE A 44 -13.82 0.65 -1.83
CA PHE A 44 -14.49 -0.64 -1.75
C PHE A 44 -16.02 -0.50 -1.81
N SER A 45 -16.58 0.51 -1.14
CA SER A 45 -18.01 0.78 -1.14
C SER A 45 -18.51 1.31 -2.49
N GLN A 46 -17.68 2.08 -3.21
CA GLN A 46 -17.97 2.54 -4.57
C GLN A 46 -17.97 1.37 -5.56
N MET A 47 -17.01 0.46 -5.45
CA MET A 47 -16.98 -0.78 -6.25
C MET A 47 -18.23 -1.64 -6.04
N GLN A 48 -18.85 -1.58 -4.87
CA GLN A 48 -20.14 -2.24 -4.64
C GLN A 48 -21.33 -1.47 -5.25
N LYS A 49 -21.32 -0.13 -5.21
CA LYS A 49 -22.44 0.72 -5.68
C LYS A 49 -22.51 0.91 -7.20
N THR A 50 -21.38 0.89 -7.91
CA THR A 50 -21.35 1.03 -9.40
C THR A 50 -22.03 -0.13 -10.13
N ASN A 51 -22.46 -1.19 -9.44
CA ASN A 51 -23.17 -2.33 -10.03
C ASN A 51 -24.71 -2.17 -10.07
N ASN A 52 -25.27 -1.06 -9.59
CA ASN A 52 -26.72 -0.88 -9.51
C ASN A 52 -27.42 -0.54 -10.84
N GLU A 53 -26.71 -0.44 -11.97
CA GLU A 53 -27.33 -0.24 -13.30
C GLU A 53 -27.26 -1.46 -14.23
N GLN A 54 -26.66 -2.58 -13.81
CA GLN A 54 -26.72 -3.87 -14.53
C GLN A 54 -26.98 -5.03 -13.56
N GLU A 55 -28.16 -4.99 -12.96
CA GLU A 55 -28.67 -5.98 -12.03
C GLU A 55 -28.91 -7.35 -12.72
N ALA A 56 -28.57 -8.43 -12.01
CA ALA A 56 -29.12 -9.79 -12.13
C ALA A 56 -28.44 -10.89 -12.96
N LYS A 57 -27.21 -10.76 -13.52
CA LYS A 57 -26.54 -11.93 -14.16
C LYS A 57 -25.12 -12.29 -13.71
N ASN A 58 -24.50 -11.51 -12.82
CA ASN A 58 -23.05 -11.60 -12.58
C ASN A 58 -22.65 -11.64 -11.09
N GLN A 59 -23.36 -12.41 -10.25
CA GLN A 59 -22.95 -12.64 -8.86
C GLN A 59 -21.57 -13.31 -8.76
N SER A 60 -21.16 -14.08 -9.78
CA SER A 60 -19.80 -14.61 -9.92
C SER A 60 -18.74 -13.51 -10.07
N ASN A 61 -19.09 -12.37 -10.68
CA ASN A 61 -18.11 -11.32 -10.98
C ASN A 61 -17.84 -10.44 -9.75
N GLN A 62 -18.83 -10.22 -8.88
CA GLN A 62 -18.63 -9.46 -7.62
C GLN A 62 -17.55 -10.09 -6.73
N PHE A 63 -17.55 -11.42 -6.64
CA PHE A 63 -16.54 -12.17 -5.90
C PHE A 63 -15.15 -12.05 -6.54
N LEU A 64 -15.08 -12.14 -7.87
CA LEU A 64 -13.83 -11.96 -8.63
C LEU A 64 -13.28 -10.53 -8.48
N TYR A 65 -14.12 -9.50 -8.49
CA TYR A 65 -13.70 -8.11 -8.26
C TYR A 65 -13.21 -7.88 -6.83
N THR A 66 -13.87 -8.47 -5.83
CA THR A 66 -13.43 -8.40 -4.43
C THR A 66 -12.05 -9.05 -4.27
N PHE A 67 -11.84 -10.22 -4.88
CA PHE A 67 -10.53 -10.87 -4.87
C PHE A 67 -9.46 -10.09 -5.62
N TRP A 68 -9.81 -9.49 -6.75
CA TRP A 68 -8.91 -8.61 -7.48
C TRP A 68 -8.49 -7.41 -6.62
N PHE A 69 -9.44 -6.76 -5.94
CA PHE A 69 -9.19 -5.64 -5.04
C PHE A 69 -8.31 -6.05 -3.84
N MET A 70 -8.62 -7.18 -3.20
CA MET A 70 -7.79 -7.75 -2.13
C MET A 70 -6.38 -8.07 -2.63
N GLY A 71 -6.26 -8.60 -3.86
CA GLY A 71 -4.97 -8.86 -4.50
C GLY A 71 -4.16 -7.57 -4.69
N THR A 72 -4.80 -6.51 -5.19
CA THR A 72 -4.15 -5.19 -5.35
C THR A 72 -3.68 -4.62 -4.01
N ILE A 73 -4.50 -4.67 -2.96
CA ILE A 73 -4.10 -4.24 -1.61
C ILE A 73 -2.93 -5.08 -1.10
N SER A 74 -2.96 -6.40 -1.28
CA SER A 74 -1.91 -7.30 -0.84
C SER A 74 -0.56 -7.00 -1.51
N ILE A 75 -0.55 -6.76 -2.83
CA ILE A 75 0.65 -6.34 -3.56
C ILE A 75 1.15 -4.98 -3.04
N ALA A 76 0.25 -4.03 -2.81
CA ALA A 76 0.60 -2.70 -2.32
C ALA A 76 1.19 -2.73 -0.90
N LEU A 77 0.61 -3.52 0.00
CA LEU A 77 1.12 -3.75 1.36
C LEU A 77 2.46 -4.47 1.33
N GLY A 78 2.59 -5.52 0.51
CA GLY A 78 3.84 -6.26 0.35
C GLY A 78 4.97 -5.35 -0.15
N PHE A 79 4.71 -4.53 -1.17
CA PHE A 79 5.68 -3.55 -1.66
C PHE A 79 6.04 -2.51 -0.60
N THR A 80 5.05 -1.96 0.11
CA THR A 80 5.28 -0.98 1.18
C THR A 80 6.12 -1.58 2.32
N ASN A 81 5.87 -2.84 2.68
CA ASN A 81 6.65 -3.57 3.69
C ASN A 81 8.09 -3.82 3.28
N LEU A 82 8.41 -3.86 1.99
CA LEU A 82 9.79 -4.00 1.52
C LEU A 82 10.58 -2.68 1.52
N LEU A 83 9.93 -1.54 1.74
CA LEU A 83 10.62 -0.25 1.80
C LEU A 83 11.56 -0.20 3.02
N PRO A 84 12.70 0.51 2.92
CA PRO A 84 13.68 0.66 4.00
C PRO A 84 13.20 1.65 5.08
N ILE A 85 11.97 1.51 5.54
CA ILE A 85 11.35 2.35 6.57
C ILE A 85 11.48 1.62 7.91
N PRO A 86 12.13 2.21 8.93
CA PRO A 86 12.22 1.60 10.24
C PRO A 86 10.82 1.39 10.83
N ALA A 87 10.58 0.22 11.44
CA ALA A 87 9.29 -0.32 11.89
C ALA A 87 8.49 -1.14 10.86
N LEU A 88 8.89 -1.16 9.58
CA LEU A 88 8.40 -2.14 8.59
C LEU A 88 9.43 -3.27 8.40
N ASP A 89 8.99 -4.37 7.78
CA ASP A 89 9.81 -5.57 7.55
C ASP A 89 11.11 -5.27 6.79
N GLY A 90 11.04 -4.41 5.77
CA GLY A 90 12.19 -3.94 4.97
C GLY A 90 13.16 -3.07 5.76
N GLY A 91 12.68 -2.32 6.75
CA GLY A 91 13.52 -1.60 7.70
C GLY A 91 14.34 -2.56 8.57
N ARG A 92 13.74 -3.68 9.02
CA ARG A 92 14.47 -4.71 9.77
C ARG A 92 15.54 -5.38 8.91
N ILE A 93 15.24 -5.66 7.64
CA ILE A 93 16.23 -6.16 6.68
C ILE A 93 17.39 -5.17 6.55
N LEU A 94 17.11 -3.86 6.49
CA LEU A 94 18.14 -2.82 6.43
C LEU A 94 19.04 -2.80 7.67
N PHE A 95 18.54 -3.07 8.88
CA PHE A 95 19.37 -3.16 10.09
C PHE A 95 20.21 -4.45 10.15
N LEU A 96 19.69 -5.55 9.59
CA LEU A 96 20.38 -6.83 9.55
C LEU A 96 21.45 -6.91 8.44
N LEU A 97 21.28 -6.18 7.34
CA LEU A 97 22.24 -6.16 6.22
C LEU A 97 23.67 -5.77 6.64
N PRO A 98 23.89 -4.68 7.41
CA PRO A 98 25.21 -4.34 7.96
C PRO A 98 25.76 -5.41 8.90
N GLU A 99 24.92 -6.07 9.69
CA GLU A 99 25.38 -7.16 10.56
C GLU A 99 25.89 -8.35 9.74
N LEU A 100 25.24 -8.68 8.62
CA LEU A 100 25.69 -9.73 7.70
C LEU A 100 27.02 -9.35 7.00
N ILE A 101 27.16 -8.10 6.57
CA ILE A 101 28.33 -7.61 5.82
C ILE A 101 29.54 -7.38 6.75
N PHE A 102 29.33 -6.68 7.87
CA PHE A 102 30.40 -6.27 8.78
C PHE A 102 30.62 -7.22 9.96
N LYS A 103 29.77 -8.26 10.12
CA LYS A 103 29.78 -9.23 11.25
C LYS A 103 29.79 -8.56 12.63
N LYS A 104 29.36 -7.29 12.72
CA LYS A 104 29.25 -6.52 13.95
C LYS A 104 27.78 -6.29 14.25
N LYS A 105 27.37 -6.70 15.45
CA LYS A 105 26.02 -6.49 15.94
C LYS A 105 25.73 -5.00 16.04
N VAL A 106 24.61 -4.57 15.47
CA VAL A 106 24.08 -3.24 15.74
C VAL A 106 23.67 -3.17 17.21
N ASN A 107 23.89 -2.03 17.86
CA ASN A 107 23.50 -1.86 19.25
C ASN A 107 21.97 -1.95 19.38
N GLN A 108 21.48 -2.97 20.08
CA GLN A 108 20.06 -3.25 20.30
C GLN A 108 19.31 -2.07 20.94
N VAL A 109 19.99 -1.27 21.77
CA VAL A 109 19.38 -0.08 22.39
C VAL A 109 19.10 1.00 21.35
N ILE A 110 19.99 1.15 20.36
CA ILE A 110 19.84 2.12 19.27
C ILE A 110 18.75 1.65 18.31
N GLU A 111 18.76 0.38 17.93
CA GLU A 111 17.74 -0.25 17.08
C GLU A 111 16.34 -0.11 17.72
N ALA A 112 16.19 -0.44 19.00
CA ALA A 112 14.92 -0.33 19.72
C ALA A 112 14.42 1.13 19.78
N ARG A 113 15.31 2.11 19.98
CA ARG A 113 14.95 3.53 19.97
C ARG A 113 14.51 4.00 18.58
N ILE A 114 15.24 3.63 17.53
CA ILE A 114 14.89 4.00 16.15
C ILE A 114 13.54 3.40 15.78
N HIS A 115 13.32 2.10 16.05
CA HIS A 115 12.03 1.47 15.81
C HIS A 115 10.89 2.14 16.57
N SER A 116 11.10 2.48 17.85
CA SER A 116 10.06 3.14 18.66
C SER A 116 9.70 4.52 18.10
N ILE A 117 10.69 5.31 17.70
CA ILE A 117 10.48 6.64 17.11
C ILE A 117 9.76 6.52 15.78
N SER A 118 10.21 5.63 14.90
CA SER A 118 9.60 5.45 13.58
C SER A 118 8.20 4.86 13.67
N PHE A 119 7.94 3.97 14.62
CA PHE A 119 6.59 3.48 14.90
C PHE A 119 5.66 4.60 15.37
N ALA A 120 6.10 5.44 16.31
CA ALA A 120 5.33 6.60 16.75
C ALA A 120 5.04 7.58 15.60
N LEU A 121 6.03 7.81 14.73
CA LEU A 121 5.89 8.64 13.53
C LEU A 121 4.86 8.04 12.55
N LEU A 122 4.91 6.73 12.29
CA LEU A 122 3.95 6.06 11.42
C LEU A 122 2.52 6.15 11.95
N ILE A 123 2.31 5.94 13.24
CA ILE A 123 0.99 6.09 13.87
C ILE A 123 0.52 7.55 13.76
N SER A 124 1.40 8.52 13.99
CA SER A 124 1.08 9.94 13.81
C SER A 124 0.72 10.26 12.37
N LEU A 125 1.44 9.72 11.40
CA LEU A 125 1.16 9.89 9.97
C LEU A 125 -0.21 9.28 9.61
N MET A 126 -0.50 8.07 10.09
CA MET A 126 -1.80 7.43 9.89
C MET A 126 -2.95 8.29 10.43
N ALA A 127 -2.78 8.87 11.63
CA ALA A 127 -3.78 9.76 12.21
C ALA A 127 -4.00 11.01 11.33
N VAL A 128 -2.93 11.64 10.83
CA VAL A 128 -3.02 12.78 9.91
C VAL A 128 -3.75 12.41 8.62
N LEU A 129 -3.41 11.27 8.01
CA LEU A 129 -4.06 10.81 6.78
C LEU A 129 -5.56 10.56 6.96
N VAL A 130 -5.95 9.95 8.08
CA VAL A 130 -7.38 9.76 8.40
C VAL A 130 -8.08 11.11 8.55
N ILE A 131 -7.48 12.07 9.24
CA ILE A 131 -8.04 13.43 9.37
C ILE A 131 -8.18 14.08 7.99
N CYS A 132 -7.16 13.99 7.14
CA CYS A 132 -7.22 14.50 5.76
C CYS A 132 -8.34 13.87 4.94
N ASP A 133 -8.56 12.55 5.04
CA ASP A 133 -9.64 11.84 4.34
C ASP A 133 -11.04 12.16 4.89
N PHE A 134 -11.13 12.62 6.15
CA PHE A 134 -12.38 13.15 6.70
C PHE A 134 -12.67 14.57 6.21
N ILE A 135 -11.64 15.41 6.08
CA ILE A 135 -11.77 16.80 5.61
C ILE A 135 -12.02 16.84 4.10
N ASN A 136 -11.34 16.01 3.34
CA ASN A 136 -11.48 15.89 1.88
C ASN A 136 -11.83 14.44 1.49
N PRO A 137 -13.09 14.02 1.65
CA PRO A 137 -13.51 12.66 1.33
C PRO A 137 -13.21 12.30 -0.12
N VAL A 138 -12.92 11.01 -0.34
CA VAL A 138 -12.85 10.45 -1.69
C VAL A 138 -14.30 10.31 -2.18
N ALA A 139 -14.82 11.38 -2.78
CA ALA A 139 -16.15 11.45 -3.41
C ALA A 139 -16.07 12.31 -4.67
#